data_AF-A0A7W1N1Z2-F1
#
_entry.id   AF-A0A7W1N1Z2-F1
#
_cell.length_a   1.000
_cell.length_b   1.000
_cell.length_c   1.000
_cell.angle_alpha   90.00
_cell.angle_beta   90.00
_cell.angle_gamma   90.00
#
_symmetry.space_group_name_H-M   'P 1'
#
loop_
_entity.id
_entity.type
_entity.pdbx_description
1 polymer ?
#
loop_
_entity_poly.entity_id
_entity_poly.type
_entity_poly.pdbx_seq_one_letter_code
_entity_poly.pdbx_strand_id
1 'polypeptide(L)'
;MEANRTRRTPDSEASGTLVDGELIIPGDALAFEEDEWGVEWEDLGFPLKTFEGAFLVGPNRDWCEQAVATAKPTFCDTSRRFLASIETGKAFALPCLSWSCEKCNRRKWHAARELFRLGIEAAWARDERVRFLTLTVENEDISAQELAQAWGRLATALRRGEPAPRRPEKPKLLRTEAQQADWQKTWDDWLKACKRRNRKPYLDQYAAVIELGGRTGRIHMHVLMTGRYIAHARLRQMAVSAGFGRVSYITLVRNDGDAAMSMASYAGKMASYTAKASRVAEELRARGSLRAHPVRTSAKWLEGGLRKIEEDKGIRKKKRGPNDPPPKDRGPWAMIQINQSGDAEWMMTVGDETTLPRWSERGA
;
A
#
# COMPACT_ATOMS: atom_id res chain seq x y z
N MET A 1 13.40 19.38 -51.13
CA MET A 1 12.71 18.13 -50.71
C MET A 1 13.17 17.80 -49.31
N GLU A 2 12.55 18.41 -48.31
CA GLU A 2 12.94 18.31 -46.90
C GLU A 2 11.84 17.56 -46.13
N ALA A 3 12.20 16.40 -45.57
CA ALA A 3 11.27 15.51 -44.90
C ALA A 3 11.14 15.88 -43.42
N ASN A 4 10.00 16.47 -43.07
CA ASN A 4 9.61 16.81 -41.71
C ASN A 4 9.12 15.54 -40.97
N ARG A 5 9.90 15.03 -40.01
CA ARG A 5 9.49 13.94 -39.09
C ARG A 5 8.90 14.53 -37.81
N THR A 6 7.58 14.60 -37.73
CA THR A 6 6.84 14.86 -36.48
C THR A 6 6.86 13.61 -35.59
N ARG A 7 7.33 13.78 -34.35
CA ARG A 7 7.21 12.77 -33.27
C ARG A 7 5.77 12.73 -32.79
N ARG A 8 5.11 11.58 -32.92
CA ARG A 8 3.85 11.27 -32.22
C ARG A 8 4.13 10.92 -30.76
N THR A 9 3.46 11.61 -29.84
CA THR A 9 3.20 11.14 -28.47
C THR A 9 2.00 10.19 -28.48
N PRO A 10 1.97 9.13 -27.67
CA PRO A 10 0.77 8.32 -27.51
C PRO A 10 -0.09 8.92 -26.39
N ASP A 11 -1.11 9.68 -26.79
CA ASP A 11 -2.24 10.00 -25.93
C ASP A 11 -3.18 8.79 -25.90
N SER A 12 -3.40 8.22 -24.72
CA SER A 12 -4.55 7.35 -24.46
C SER A 12 -5.52 8.14 -23.58
N GLU A 13 -6.43 8.84 -24.23
CA GLU A 13 -7.51 9.59 -23.60
C GLU A 13 -8.51 8.61 -22.96
N ALA A 14 -8.75 8.78 -21.66
CA ALA A 14 -10.04 8.47 -21.06
C ALA A 14 -10.87 9.75 -21.21
N SER A 15 -11.73 9.80 -22.22
CA SER A 15 -12.64 10.91 -22.45
C SER A 15 -13.84 10.81 -21.50
N GLY A 16 -13.97 11.78 -20.59
CA GLY A 16 -15.20 12.06 -19.86
C GLY A 16 -15.85 13.30 -20.46
N THR A 17 -17.18 13.28 -20.60
CA THR A 17 -17.96 14.42 -21.12
C THR A 17 -18.23 15.41 -19.99
N LEU A 18 -17.95 16.69 -20.23
CA LEU A 18 -18.25 17.79 -19.30
C LEU A 18 -19.68 18.31 -19.56
N VAL A 19 -20.47 18.45 -18.50
CA VAL A 19 -21.69 19.27 -18.49
C VAL A 19 -21.57 20.22 -17.30
N ASP A 20 -21.72 21.53 -17.55
CA ASP A 20 -21.71 22.61 -16.55
C ASP A 20 -20.48 22.69 -15.60
N GLY A 21 -19.29 22.32 -16.10
CA GLY A 21 -18.04 22.49 -15.34
C GLY A 21 -17.82 21.44 -14.25
N GLU A 22 -18.71 20.46 -14.10
CA GLU A 22 -18.50 19.27 -13.28
C GLU A 22 -18.09 18.07 -14.15
N LEU A 23 -17.04 17.37 -13.74
CA LEU A 23 -16.63 16.11 -14.34
C LEU A 23 -17.56 15.00 -13.84
N ILE A 24 -18.62 14.71 -14.59
CA ILE A 24 -19.50 13.56 -14.32
C ILE A 24 -18.74 12.28 -14.70
N ILE A 25 -18.20 11.58 -13.71
CA ILE A 25 -17.74 10.20 -13.87
C ILE A 25 -18.97 9.30 -13.74
N PRO A 26 -19.25 8.36 -14.67
CA PRO A 26 -20.37 7.43 -14.53
C PRO A 26 -20.14 6.57 -13.27
N GLY A 27 -20.83 6.88 -12.18
CA GLY A 27 -20.63 6.23 -10.88
C GLY A 27 -21.33 6.90 -9.70
N ASP A 28 -21.68 8.18 -9.81
CA ASP A 28 -22.37 8.92 -8.75
C ASP A 28 -23.88 8.85 -8.91
N ALA A 29 -24.43 7.68 -8.60
CA ALA A 29 -25.82 7.54 -8.18
C ALA A 29 -25.86 6.41 -7.17
N LEU A 30 -25.92 6.79 -5.89
CA LEU A 30 -26.56 6.12 -4.76
C LEU A 30 -26.00 6.81 -3.51
N ALA A 31 -26.69 7.85 -3.04
CA ALA A 31 -26.59 8.26 -1.66
C ALA A 31 -26.99 7.06 -0.80
N PHE A 32 -26.03 6.47 -0.09
CA PHE A 32 -26.31 5.44 0.90
C PHE A 32 -26.67 6.14 2.19
N GLU A 33 -27.87 5.89 2.70
CA GLU A 33 -28.27 6.26 4.05
C GLU A 33 -27.24 5.66 5.04
N GLU A 34 -26.63 6.52 5.85
CA GLU A 34 -25.55 6.17 6.78
C GLU A 34 -26.02 5.42 8.05
N ASP A 35 -27.31 5.12 8.18
CA ASP A 35 -27.91 4.69 9.43
C ASP A 35 -28.51 3.28 9.36
N GLU A 36 -27.73 2.20 9.45
CA GLU A 36 -28.29 0.90 9.92
C GLU A 36 -27.32 -0.23 10.35
N TRP A 37 -26.06 0.03 10.71
CA TRP A 37 -25.15 -1.06 11.14
C TRP A 37 -24.40 -0.78 12.44
N GLY A 38 -25.15 -0.55 13.51
CA GLY A 38 -24.67 -0.48 14.89
C GLY A 38 -24.38 -1.84 15.52
N VAL A 39 -23.48 -2.65 14.94
CA VAL A 39 -22.90 -3.81 15.63
C VAL A 39 -21.43 -3.56 15.86
N GLU A 40 -21.04 -3.44 17.13
CA GLU A 40 -19.65 -3.23 17.59
C GLU A 40 -18.78 -4.46 17.26
N TRP A 41 -17.45 -4.42 17.50
CA TRP A 41 -16.47 -5.57 17.47
C TRP A 41 -15.34 -5.64 16.42
N GLU A 42 -14.19 -6.12 16.90
CA GLU A 42 -12.82 -5.74 16.56
C GLU A 42 -11.90 -6.94 16.17
N ASP A 43 -10.69 -6.62 15.68
CA ASP A 43 -9.59 -7.47 15.22
C ASP A 43 -9.19 -8.61 16.20
N LEU A 44 -9.37 -9.87 15.78
CA LEU A 44 -8.55 -11.00 16.24
C LEU A 44 -7.29 -11.12 15.38
N GLY A 45 -6.24 -10.39 15.75
CA GLY A 45 -4.88 -10.67 15.31
C GLY A 45 -4.17 -11.59 16.31
N PHE A 46 -4.49 -12.89 16.32
CA PHE A 46 -3.86 -13.86 17.21
C PHE A 46 -2.89 -14.78 16.46
N PRO A 47 -1.70 -15.07 17.03
CA PRO A 47 -0.86 -16.16 16.55
C PRO A 47 -1.57 -17.48 16.79
N LEU A 48 -1.69 -18.31 15.74
CA LEU A 48 -2.14 -19.70 15.83
C LEU A 48 -1.19 -20.46 16.77
N LYS A 49 -1.59 -20.66 18.03
CA LYS A 49 -1.02 -21.69 18.90
C LYS A 49 -2.13 -22.67 19.22
N THR A 50 -1.98 -23.88 18.70
CA THR A 50 -2.71 -25.06 19.16
C THR A 50 -2.41 -25.25 20.64
N PHE A 51 -3.40 -25.06 21.50
CA PHE A 51 -3.29 -25.35 22.92
C PHE A 51 -3.75 -26.79 23.15
N GLU A 52 -2.85 -27.63 23.63
CA GLU A 52 -3.20 -28.91 24.25
C GLU A 52 -3.66 -28.63 25.69
N GLY A 53 -4.87 -29.05 26.05
CA GLY A 53 -5.31 -29.09 27.45
C GLY A 53 -6.50 -28.21 27.81
N ALA A 54 -7.62 -28.34 27.10
CA ALA A 54 -9.00 -28.29 27.59
C ALA A 54 -9.91 -28.45 26.37
N PHE A 55 -10.62 -29.58 26.24
CA PHE A 55 -11.58 -29.79 25.15
C PHE A 55 -12.80 -28.89 25.40
N LEU A 56 -12.72 -27.62 24.98
CA LEU A 56 -13.91 -26.94 24.50
C LEU A 56 -14.35 -27.75 23.27
N VAL A 57 -15.34 -28.61 23.45
CA VAL A 57 -16.04 -29.25 22.32
C VAL A 57 -16.69 -28.10 21.57
N GLY A 58 -15.99 -27.61 20.55
CA GLY A 58 -16.50 -26.56 19.69
C GLY A 58 -17.77 -27.01 18.98
N PRO A 59 -18.48 -26.08 18.33
CA PRO A 59 -19.66 -26.43 17.56
C PRO A 59 -19.31 -27.50 16.51
N ASN A 60 -20.16 -28.52 16.38
CA ASN A 60 -19.96 -29.55 15.39
C ASN A 60 -20.22 -29.02 13.97
N ARG A 61 -19.91 -29.85 12.97
CA ARG A 61 -20.06 -29.50 11.56
C ARG A 61 -21.49 -29.10 11.21
N ASP A 62 -22.48 -29.89 11.63
CA ASP A 62 -23.90 -29.64 11.35
C ASP A 62 -24.36 -28.27 11.88
N TRP A 63 -23.91 -27.90 13.09
CA TRP A 63 -24.17 -26.57 13.64
C TRP A 63 -23.51 -25.47 12.80
N CYS A 64 -22.26 -25.67 12.35
CA CYS A 64 -21.56 -24.71 11.50
C CYS A 64 -22.26 -24.52 10.16
N GLU A 65 -22.72 -25.60 9.53
CA GLU A 65 -23.48 -25.56 8.28
C GLU A 65 -24.80 -24.81 8.46
N GLN A 66 -25.53 -25.08 9.55
CA GLN A 66 -26.77 -24.37 9.87
C GLN A 66 -26.53 -22.87 10.14
N ALA A 67 -25.47 -22.52 10.87
CA ALA A 67 -25.09 -21.14 11.12
C ALA A 67 -24.74 -20.40 9.82
N VAL A 68 -23.98 -21.04 8.93
CA VAL A 68 -23.68 -20.49 7.59
C VAL A 68 -24.94 -20.30 6.76
N ALA A 69 -25.85 -21.27 6.76
CA ALA A 69 -27.10 -21.22 6.00
C ALA A 69 -28.06 -20.10 6.48
N THR A 70 -28.03 -19.79 7.78
CA THR A 70 -28.88 -18.75 8.40
C THR A 70 -28.18 -17.41 8.54
N ALA A 71 -26.91 -17.31 8.13
CA ALA A 71 -26.14 -16.10 8.29
C ALA A 71 -26.72 -14.95 7.47
N LYS A 72 -26.83 -13.77 8.09
CA LYS A 72 -27.20 -12.56 7.35
C LYS A 72 -26.16 -12.33 6.24
N PRO A 73 -26.61 -12.10 4.99
CA PRO A 73 -25.71 -11.92 3.88
C PRO A 73 -24.87 -10.67 4.09
N THR A 74 -23.62 -10.74 3.64
CA THR A 74 -22.75 -9.58 3.52
C THR A 74 -22.78 -9.09 2.08
N PHE A 75 -22.38 -7.85 1.85
CA PHE A 75 -22.23 -7.33 0.50
C PHE A 75 -21.29 -8.22 -0.34
N CYS A 76 -20.25 -8.79 0.26
CA CYS A 76 -19.28 -9.69 -0.37
C CYS A 76 -19.84 -11.10 -0.63
N ASP A 77 -20.13 -11.43 -1.89
CA ASP A 77 -20.53 -12.76 -2.36
C ASP A 77 -19.44 -13.83 -2.25
N THR A 78 -18.17 -13.44 -2.31
CA THR A 78 -17.02 -14.34 -2.14
C THR A 78 -16.66 -14.59 -0.66
N SER A 79 -17.53 -14.22 0.27
CA SER A 79 -17.29 -14.48 1.68
C SER A 79 -17.23 -15.99 1.93
N ARG A 80 -16.18 -16.42 2.64
CA ARG A 80 -16.03 -17.78 3.16
C ARG A 80 -15.86 -17.79 4.66
N ARG A 81 -16.14 -16.68 5.33
CA ARG A 81 -15.92 -16.53 6.77
C ARG A 81 -17.18 -15.99 7.41
N PHE A 82 -17.55 -16.60 8.51
CA PHE A 82 -18.78 -16.29 9.22
C PHE A 82 -18.45 -16.16 10.69
N LEU A 83 -19.16 -15.26 11.36
CA LEU A 83 -19.16 -15.17 12.80
C LEU A 83 -20.55 -15.56 13.29
N ALA A 84 -20.63 -16.54 14.18
CA ALA A 84 -21.89 -17.03 14.72
C ALA A 84 -21.86 -17.00 16.25
N SER A 85 -22.86 -16.37 16.86
CA SER A 85 -23.03 -16.39 18.32
C SER A 85 -23.42 -17.82 18.71
N ILE A 86 -22.64 -18.46 19.58
CA ILE A 86 -22.93 -19.83 20.02
C ILE A 86 -24.22 -19.84 20.86
N GLU A 87 -24.44 -18.80 21.65
CA GLU A 87 -25.61 -18.67 22.53
C GLU A 87 -26.90 -18.38 21.76
N THR A 88 -26.87 -17.43 20.82
CA THR A 88 -28.10 -16.98 20.14
C THR A 88 -28.33 -17.64 18.78
N GLY A 89 -27.33 -18.35 18.25
CA GLY A 89 -27.34 -18.91 16.89
C GLY A 89 -27.31 -17.86 15.78
N LYS A 90 -27.28 -16.55 16.10
CA LYS A 90 -27.22 -15.48 15.11
C LYS A 90 -25.87 -15.52 14.40
N ALA A 91 -25.90 -15.59 13.07
CA ALA A 91 -24.71 -15.64 12.24
C ALA A 91 -24.66 -14.48 11.24
N PHE A 92 -23.45 -14.08 10.88
CA PHE A 92 -23.18 -13.01 9.92
C PHE A 92 -22.01 -13.39 9.03
N ALA A 93 -22.16 -13.18 7.72
CA ALA A 93 -21.05 -13.32 6.80
C ALA A 93 -20.07 -12.15 6.95
N LEU A 94 -18.77 -12.43 6.96
CA LEU A 94 -17.71 -11.43 7.04
C LEU A 94 -17.22 -11.08 5.63
N PRO A 95 -16.96 -9.81 5.30
CA PRO A 95 -16.34 -9.49 4.01
C PRO A 95 -14.98 -10.18 3.88
N CYS A 96 -14.63 -10.67 2.69
CA CYS A 96 -13.35 -11.36 2.48
C CYS A 96 -12.15 -10.41 2.61
N LEU A 97 -12.39 -9.10 2.49
CA LEU A 97 -11.39 -8.03 2.50
C LEU A 97 -10.24 -8.29 1.53
N SER A 98 -10.46 -9.06 0.47
CA SER A 98 -9.46 -9.31 -0.57
C SER A 98 -9.42 -8.14 -1.54
N TRP A 99 -8.22 -7.75 -1.97
CA TRP A 99 -8.04 -6.85 -3.12
C TRP A 99 -8.49 -7.49 -4.44
N SER A 100 -8.61 -8.83 -4.48
CA SER A 100 -9.10 -9.56 -5.65
C SER A 100 -10.63 -9.66 -5.74
N CYS A 101 -11.36 -9.39 -4.66
CA CYS A 101 -12.82 -9.40 -4.68
C CYS A 101 -13.33 -8.05 -5.20
N GLU A 102 -14.10 -8.04 -6.29
CA GLU A 102 -14.66 -6.84 -6.91
C GLU A 102 -15.36 -5.91 -5.89
N LYS A 103 -16.20 -6.50 -5.05
CA LYS A 103 -16.98 -5.81 -4.02
C LYS A 103 -16.13 -5.24 -2.88
N CYS A 104 -15.19 -6.02 -2.35
CA CYS A 104 -14.29 -5.55 -1.29
C CYS A 104 -13.24 -4.56 -1.82
N ASN A 105 -12.80 -4.73 -3.06
CA ASN A 105 -11.83 -3.89 -3.72
C ASN A 105 -12.34 -2.45 -3.87
N ARG A 106 -13.63 -2.24 -4.20
CA ARG A 106 -14.21 -0.89 -4.28
C ARG A 106 -14.05 -0.12 -2.96
N ARG A 107 -14.37 -0.72 -1.81
CA ARG A 107 -14.18 -0.07 -0.50
C ARG A 107 -12.72 0.26 -0.24
N LYS A 108 -11.81 -0.68 -0.52
CA LYS A 108 -10.37 -0.46 -0.36
C LYS A 108 -9.79 0.57 -1.34
N TRP A 109 -10.37 0.69 -2.53
CA TRP A 109 -10.03 1.72 -3.49
C TRP A 109 -10.33 3.12 -2.94
N HIS A 110 -11.48 3.31 -2.29
CA HIS A 110 -11.79 4.59 -1.63
C HIS A 110 -10.76 4.92 -0.54
N ALA A 111 -10.39 3.93 0.30
CA ALA A 111 -9.35 4.12 1.30
C ALA A 111 -7.97 4.43 0.68
N ALA A 112 -7.61 3.75 -0.41
CA ALA A 112 -6.36 4.00 -1.12
C ALA A 112 -6.34 5.39 -1.77
N ARG A 113 -7.45 5.83 -2.39
CA ARG A 113 -7.57 7.17 -2.97
C ARG A 113 -7.34 8.24 -1.90
N GLU A 114 -7.97 8.11 -0.74
CA GLU A 114 -7.77 9.04 0.38
C GLU A 114 -6.33 8.99 0.91
N LEU A 115 -5.69 7.82 0.96
CA LEU A 115 -4.29 7.70 1.36
C LEU A 115 -3.34 8.48 0.46
N PHE A 116 -3.55 8.42 -0.85
CA PHE A 116 -2.75 9.17 -1.80
C PHE A 116 -3.07 10.66 -1.74
N ARG A 117 -4.35 11.03 -1.66
CA ARG A 117 -4.81 12.42 -1.58
C ARG A 117 -4.26 13.11 -0.33
N LEU A 118 -4.56 12.59 0.86
CA LEU A 118 -4.12 13.13 2.15
C LEU A 118 -2.59 13.11 2.28
N GLY A 119 -1.91 12.11 1.70
CA GLY A 119 -0.45 12.08 1.70
C GLY A 119 0.20 13.15 0.81
N ILE A 120 -0.38 13.45 -0.35
CA ILE A 120 0.05 14.57 -1.20
C ILE A 120 -0.18 15.89 -0.47
N GLU A 121 -1.37 16.08 0.10
CA GLU A 121 -1.74 17.27 0.87
C GLU A 121 -0.79 17.49 2.05
N ALA A 122 -0.52 16.44 2.83
CA ALA A 122 0.39 16.51 3.96
C ALA A 122 1.83 16.85 3.51
N ALA A 123 2.29 16.34 2.36
CA ALA A 123 3.59 16.69 1.80
C ALA A 123 3.66 18.17 1.38
N TRP A 124 2.62 18.69 0.74
CA TRP A 124 2.54 20.11 0.39
C TRP A 124 2.48 21.03 1.59
N ALA A 125 1.76 20.64 2.66
CA ALA A 125 1.73 21.38 3.92
C ALA A 125 3.12 21.48 4.58
N ARG A 126 4.06 20.58 4.25
CA ARG A 126 5.47 20.60 4.67
C ARG A 126 6.41 21.28 3.68
N ASP A 127 5.88 22.00 2.69
CA ASP A 127 6.63 22.58 1.56
C ASP A 127 7.48 21.53 0.79
N GLU A 128 6.96 20.30 0.68
CA GLU A 128 7.63 19.22 -0.04
C GLU A 128 7.09 19.07 -1.47
N ARG A 129 8.01 18.89 -2.42
CA ARG A 129 7.65 18.55 -3.79
C ARG A 129 7.36 17.06 -3.91
N VAL A 130 6.14 16.72 -4.32
CA VAL A 130 5.73 15.35 -4.64
C VAL A 130 6.02 15.04 -6.11
N ARG A 131 6.59 13.87 -6.38
CA ARG A 131 6.85 13.37 -7.72
C ARG A 131 6.18 12.04 -7.92
N PHE A 132 5.62 11.86 -9.11
CA PHE A 132 5.11 10.58 -9.57
C PHE A 132 6.18 9.87 -10.39
N LEU A 133 6.43 8.61 -10.05
CA LEU A 133 7.43 7.74 -10.64
C LEU A 133 6.75 6.45 -11.10
N THR A 134 6.99 6.03 -12.34
CA THR A 134 6.67 4.67 -12.82
C THR A 134 7.96 3.90 -13.03
N LEU A 135 8.06 2.70 -12.47
CA LEU A 135 9.14 1.74 -12.67
C LEU A 135 8.57 0.48 -13.31
N THR A 136 9.17 -0.01 -14.38
CA THR A 136 8.78 -1.29 -15.01
C THR A 136 9.82 -2.34 -14.70
N VAL A 137 9.41 -3.57 -14.43
CA VAL A 137 10.33 -4.71 -14.30
C VAL A 137 10.58 -5.34 -15.67
N GLU A 138 11.83 -5.72 -15.96
CA GLU A 138 12.18 -6.44 -17.20
C GLU A 138 11.87 -7.94 -17.12
N ASN A 139 12.06 -8.56 -15.95
CA ASN A 139 11.69 -9.95 -15.71
C ASN A 139 10.16 -10.07 -15.51
N GLU A 140 9.49 -10.71 -16.46
CA GLU A 140 8.05 -10.96 -16.45
C GLU A 140 7.64 -11.98 -15.37
N ASP A 141 8.57 -12.83 -14.91
CA ASP A 141 8.36 -13.86 -13.90
C ASP A 141 8.71 -13.41 -12.48
N ILE A 142 9.03 -12.13 -12.27
CA ILE A 142 9.42 -11.63 -10.95
C ILE A 142 8.34 -11.93 -9.89
N SER A 143 8.77 -12.43 -8.73
CA SER A 143 7.91 -12.64 -7.58
C SER A 143 7.63 -11.34 -6.83
N ALA A 144 6.59 -11.34 -5.98
CA ALA A 144 6.27 -10.21 -5.12
C ALA A 144 7.42 -9.86 -4.16
N GLN A 145 8.17 -10.88 -3.73
CA GLN A 145 9.31 -10.74 -2.83
C GLN A 145 10.50 -10.11 -3.54
N GLU A 146 10.85 -10.58 -4.74
CA GLU A 146 11.94 -10.01 -5.54
C GLU A 146 11.65 -8.56 -5.92
N LEU A 147 10.40 -8.24 -6.27
CA LEU A 147 9.99 -6.86 -6.53
C LEU A 147 10.14 -5.98 -5.27
N ALA A 148 9.75 -6.49 -4.10
CA ALA A 148 9.93 -5.78 -2.85
C ALA A 148 11.42 -5.56 -2.51
N GLN A 149 12.27 -6.54 -2.80
CA GLN A 149 13.73 -6.42 -2.64
C GLN A 149 14.32 -5.42 -3.63
N ALA A 150 13.89 -5.43 -4.89
CA ALA A 150 14.30 -4.47 -5.91
C ALA A 150 13.95 -3.04 -5.49
N TRP A 151 12.72 -2.84 -5.00
CA TRP A 151 12.32 -1.57 -4.40
C TRP A 151 13.17 -1.21 -3.19
N GLY A 152 13.44 -2.16 -2.29
CA GLY A 152 14.30 -1.93 -1.11
C GLY A 152 15.70 -1.45 -1.48
N ARG A 153 16.32 -2.06 -2.50
CA ARG A 153 17.63 -1.64 -3.05
C ARG A 153 17.55 -0.22 -3.63
N LEU A 154 16.56 0.05 -4.48
CA LEU A 154 16.38 1.37 -5.10
C LEU A 154 16.09 2.46 -4.06
N ALA A 155 15.16 2.22 -3.14
CA ALA A 155 14.80 3.16 -2.08
C ALA A 155 16.00 3.47 -1.18
N THR A 156 16.81 2.45 -0.86
CA THR A 156 18.06 2.64 -0.11
C THR A 156 19.06 3.50 -0.88
N ALA A 157 19.24 3.24 -2.18
CA ALA A 157 20.12 4.03 -3.03
C ALA A 157 19.63 5.49 -3.16
N LEU A 158 18.32 5.71 -3.33
CA LEU A 158 17.75 7.06 -3.41
C LEU A 158 17.85 7.84 -2.08
N ARG A 159 17.74 7.16 -0.94
CA ARG A 159 17.93 7.74 0.40
C ARG A 159 19.39 8.08 0.68
N ARG A 160 20.29 7.13 0.43
CA ARG A 160 21.73 7.33 0.68
C ARG A 160 22.34 8.34 -0.29
N GLY A 161 21.77 8.46 -1.49
CA GLY A 161 22.39 9.14 -2.59
C GLY A 161 23.60 8.35 -3.10
N GLU A 162 24.53 9.05 -3.72
CA GLU A 162 25.77 8.44 -4.22
C GLU A 162 26.69 8.05 -3.04
N PRO A 163 27.55 7.04 -3.22
CA PRO A 163 28.64 6.79 -2.28
C PRO A 163 29.43 8.08 -2.01
N ALA A 164 29.99 8.21 -0.80
CA ALA A 164 30.87 9.33 -0.49
C ALA A 164 31.98 9.40 -1.57
N PRO A 165 32.26 10.57 -2.16
CA PRO A 165 33.46 10.69 -2.98
C PRO A 165 34.66 10.32 -2.10
N ARG A 166 35.55 9.47 -2.63
CA ARG A 166 36.78 9.10 -1.92
C ARG A 166 37.53 10.38 -1.56
N ARG A 167 37.91 10.52 -0.29
CA ARG A 167 38.73 11.65 0.14
C ARG A 167 40.03 11.63 -0.67
N PRO A 168 40.37 12.71 -1.40
CA PRO A 168 41.62 12.75 -2.13
C PRO A 168 42.77 12.68 -1.13
N GLU A 169 43.83 11.95 -1.48
CA GLU A 169 45.02 11.83 -0.63
C GLU A 169 45.91 13.05 -0.87
N LYS A 170 46.26 13.77 0.21
CA LYS A 170 47.15 14.94 0.11
C LYS A 170 48.54 14.45 -0.34
N PRO A 171 49.10 14.97 -1.45
CA PRO A 171 50.46 14.62 -1.86
C PRO A 171 51.46 14.94 -0.75
N LYS A 172 52.47 14.08 -0.56
CA LYS A 172 53.50 14.26 0.48
C LYS A 172 54.32 15.55 0.29
N LEU A 173 54.45 16.02 -0.95
CA LEU A 173 55.17 17.23 -1.31
C LEU A 173 54.40 17.97 -2.41
N LEU A 174 54.17 19.27 -2.20
CA LEU A 174 53.65 20.21 -3.19
C LEU A 174 54.72 21.29 -3.37
N ARG A 175 55.57 21.12 -4.38
CA ARG A 175 56.82 21.89 -4.56
C ARG A 175 56.62 23.19 -5.32
N THR A 176 55.56 23.31 -6.10
CA THR A 176 55.27 24.50 -6.92
C THR A 176 53.91 25.09 -6.57
N GLU A 177 53.73 26.38 -6.82
CA GLU A 177 52.44 27.06 -6.66
C GLU A 177 51.34 26.41 -7.52
N ALA A 178 51.69 25.96 -8.74
CA ALA A 178 50.76 25.24 -9.61
C ALA A 178 50.27 23.92 -8.98
N GLN A 179 51.16 23.15 -8.33
CA GLN A 179 50.77 21.93 -7.61
C GLN A 179 49.89 22.23 -6.41
N GLN A 180 50.14 23.32 -5.68
CA GLN A 180 49.30 23.75 -4.57
C GLN A 180 47.90 24.18 -5.04
N ALA A 181 47.81 24.91 -6.15
CA ALA A 181 46.54 25.33 -6.75
C ALA A 181 45.70 24.15 -7.25
N ASP A 182 46.32 23.17 -7.92
CA ASP A 182 45.64 21.96 -8.40
C ASP A 182 45.12 21.08 -7.24
N TRP A 183 45.94 20.93 -6.18
CA TRP A 183 45.50 20.26 -4.96
C TRP A 183 44.32 20.98 -4.30
N GLN A 184 44.38 22.31 -4.17
CA GLN A 184 43.31 23.11 -3.58
C GLN A 184 42.01 22.96 -4.37
N LYS A 185 42.08 22.99 -5.71
CA LYS A 185 40.92 22.76 -6.58
C LYS A 185 40.30 21.37 -6.36
N THR A 186 41.14 20.33 -6.32
CA THR A 186 40.69 18.95 -6.05
C THR A 186 40.00 18.83 -4.69
N TRP A 187 40.56 19.47 -3.66
CA TRP A 187 40.00 19.53 -2.32
C TRP A 187 38.65 20.27 -2.28
N ASP A 188 38.55 21.43 -2.92
CA ASP A 188 37.33 22.22 -3.00
C ASP A 188 36.22 21.48 -3.73
N ASP A 189 36.55 20.76 -4.81
CA ASP A 189 35.59 19.95 -5.55
C ASP A 189 35.11 18.75 -4.73
N TRP A 190 35.99 18.12 -3.94
CA TRP A 190 35.60 17.10 -2.95
C TRP A 190 34.66 17.68 -1.89
N LEU A 191 34.97 18.84 -1.31
CA LEU A 191 34.11 19.52 -0.34
C LEU A 191 32.74 19.87 -0.92
N LYS A 192 32.69 20.38 -2.17
CA LYS A 192 31.43 20.64 -2.88
C LYS A 192 30.62 19.35 -3.06
N ALA A 193 31.26 18.24 -3.40
CA ALA A 193 30.61 16.95 -3.54
C ALA A 193 30.06 16.43 -2.19
N CYS A 194 30.81 16.56 -1.10
CA CYS A 194 30.33 16.26 0.25
C CYS A 194 29.13 17.14 0.67
N LYS A 195 29.19 18.45 0.40
CA LYS A 195 28.06 19.37 0.65
C LYS A 195 26.82 19.00 -0.17
N ARG A 196 26.98 18.57 -1.42
CA ARG A 196 25.87 18.08 -2.25
C ARG A 196 25.23 16.82 -1.66
N ARG A 197 26.00 15.98 -0.97
CA ARG A 197 25.51 14.78 -0.28
C ARG A 197 24.73 15.11 1.01
N ASN A 198 25.13 16.15 1.75
CA ASN A 198 24.39 16.65 2.92
C ASN A 198 23.04 17.31 2.59
N ARG A 199 22.64 17.33 1.31
CA ARG A 199 21.31 17.79 0.90
C ARG A 199 20.26 16.74 1.23
N LYS A 200 18.99 17.18 1.25
CA LYS A 200 17.81 16.31 1.33
C LYS A 200 17.96 15.11 0.37
N PRO A 201 17.65 13.88 0.79
CA PRO A 201 17.78 12.70 -0.07
C PRO A 201 16.91 12.79 -1.33
N TYR A 202 17.21 11.98 -2.35
CA TYR A 202 16.36 11.89 -3.55
C TYR A 202 14.98 11.31 -3.21
N LEU A 203 14.94 10.41 -2.23
CA LEU A 203 13.73 9.82 -1.66
C LEU A 203 13.70 10.06 -0.16
N ASP A 204 12.65 10.70 0.33
CA ASP A 204 12.40 10.87 1.76
C ASP A 204 11.21 9.98 2.16
N GLN A 205 10.02 10.34 1.70
CA GLN A 205 8.78 9.61 1.92
C GLN A 205 8.21 9.09 0.61
N TYR A 206 7.37 8.04 0.67
CA TYR A 206 6.67 7.53 -0.49
C TYR A 206 5.37 6.82 -0.17
N ALA A 207 4.52 6.72 -1.20
CA ALA A 207 3.44 5.76 -1.33
C ALA A 207 3.48 5.13 -2.71
N ALA A 208 3.34 3.81 -2.78
CA ALA A 208 3.55 3.04 -3.99
C ALA A 208 2.47 1.99 -4.21
N VAL A 209 2.21 1.71 -5.48
CA VAL A 209 1.25 0.71 -5.97
C VAL A 209 1.90 -0.19 -7.00
N ILE A 210 1.57 -1.47 -6.96
CA ILE A 210 1.99 -2.46 -7.96
C ILE A 210 0.81 -2.71 -8.92
N GLU A 211 1.07 -2.60 -10.23
CA GLU A 211 0.12 -2.87 -11.32
C GLU A 211 0.72 -3.92 -12.28
N LEU A 212 -0.13 -4.71 -12.94
CA LEU A 212 0.23 -5.46 -14.14
C LEU A 212 -0.09 -4.56 -15.33
N GLY A 213 0.94 -4.09 -16.01
CA GLY A 213 0.85 -3.24 -17.19
C GLY A 213 0.19 -4.00 -18.35
N GLY A 214 -0.74 -3.32 -19.01
CA GLY A 214 -1.70 -3.87 -19.98
C GLY A 214 -1.20 -4.95 -20.94
N ARG A 215 -0.96 -4.59 -22.22
CA ARG A 215 -0.76 -5.58 -23.30
C ARG A 215 0.42 -6.54 -23.12
N THR A 216 1.43 -6.17 -22.34
CA THR A 216 2.65 -6.97 -22.15
C THR A 216 2.65 -7.77 -20.85
N GLY A 217 1.66 -7.60 -19.96
CA GLY A 217 1.60 -8.29 -18.67
C GLY A 217 2.76 -7.95 -17.71
N ARG A 218 3.56 -6.92 -18.01
CA ARG A 218 4.75 -6.59 -17.21
C ARG A 218 4.34 -6.00 -15.88
N ILE A 219 5.11 -6.25 -14.83
CA ILE A 219 4.83 -5.63 -13.53
C ILE A 219 5.38 -4.20 -13.51
N HIS A 220 4.51 -3.27 -13.14
CA HIS A 220 4.84 -1.86 -12.92
C HIS A 220 4.71 -1.53 -11.43
N MET A 221 5.59 -0.65 -10.96
CA MET A 221 5.50 -0.02 -9.66
C MET A 221 5.33 1.48 -9.87
N HIS A 222 4.20 2.01 -9.45
CA HIS A 222 3.90 3.44 -9.42
C HIS A 222 4.19 3.98 -8.04
N VAL A 223 4.87 5.12 -7.95
CA VAL A 223 5.36 5.68 -6.70
C VAL A 223 5.08 7.17 -6.68
N LEU A 224 4.37 7.64 -5.67
CA LEU A 224 4.41 9.03 -5.23
C LEU A 224 5.55 9.15 -4.22
N MET A 225 6.45 10.11 -4.41
CA MET A 225 7.61 10.30 -3.53
C MET A 225 7.93 11.77 -3.27
N THR A 226 8.41 12.05 -2.06
CA THR A 226 9.03 13.33 -1.70
C THR A 226 10.56 13.19 -1.69
N GLY A 227 11.25 14.32 -1.70
CA GLY A 227 12.71 14.39 -1.75
C GLY A 227 13.18 15.42 -2.78
N ARG A 228 14.49 15.47 -3.02
CA ARG A 228 15.06 16.34 -4.05
C ARG A 228 14.90 15.76 -5.45
N TYR A 229 14.97 16.61 -6.46
CA TYR A 229 14.92 16.19 -7.85
C TYR A 229 16.09 15.24 -8.20
N ILE A 230 15.78 14.19 -8.94
CA ILE A 230 16.75 13.29 -9.58
C ILE A 230 16.59 13.39 -11.10
N ALA A 231 17.71 13.59 -11.79
CA ALA A 231 17.71 13.58 -13.25
C ALA A 231 17.29 12.21 -13.77
N HIS A 232 16.48 12.19 -14.83
CA HIS A 232 15.89 10.95 -15.34
C HIS A 232 16.95 9.91 -15.74
N ALA A 233 18.01 10.31 -16.46
CA ALA A 233 19.10 9.39 -16.82
C ALA A 233 19.74 8.72 -15.60
N ARG A 234 19.88 9.46 -14.49
CA ARG A 234 20.45 8.94 -13.24
C ARG A 234 19.49 7.99 -12.54
N LEU A 235 18.21 8.36 -12.45
CA LEU A 235 17.17 7.49 -11.89
C LEU A 235 17.11 6.15 -12.62
N ARG A 236 17.16 6.18 -13.96
CA ARG A 236 17.18 4.97 -14.80
C ARG A 236 18.36 4.07 -14.48
N GLN A 237 19.58 4.61 -14.36
CA GLN A 237 20.75 3.83 -13.97
C GLN A 237 20.55 3.15 -12.61
N MET A 238 20.08 3.90 -11.61
CA MET A 238 19.84 3.37 -10.27
C MET A 238 18.74 2.30 -10.25
N ALA A 239 17.67 2.49 -11.03
CA ALA A 239 16.59 1.54 -11.18
C ALA A 239 17.07 0.23 -11.80
N VAL A 240 17.86 0.31 -12.88
CA VAL A 240 18.47 -0.87 -13.53
C VAL A 240 19.37 -1.63 -12.55
N SER A 241 20.27 -0.94 -11.85
CA SER A 241 21.11 -1.59 -10.84
C SER A 241 20.33 -2.21 -9.67
N ALA A 242 19.11 -1.76 -9.42
CA ALA A 242 18.24 -2.32 -8.40
C ALA A 242 17.41 -3.52 -8.87
N GLY A 243 17.41 -3.83 -10.18
CA GLY A 243 16.63 -4.93 -10.78
C GLY A 243 15.31 -4.49 -11.44
N PHE A 244 15.11 -3.20 -11.65
CA PHE A 244 14.07 -2.70 -12.54
C PHE A 244 14.58 -2.62 -13.98
N GLY A 245 13.67 -2.48 -14.93
CA GLY A 245 13.98 -2.28 -16.33
C GLY A 245 14.37 -0.85 -16.68
N ARG A 246 14.68 -0.65 -17.96
CA ARG A 246 15.04 0.66 -18.54
C ARG A 246 13.94 1.71 -18.48
N VAL A 247 12.69 1.31 -18.30
CA VAL A 247 11.53 2.21 -18.30
C VAL A 247 11.33 2.75 -16.89
N SER A 248 11.84 3.97 -16.71
CA SER A 248 11.44 4.85 -15.61
C SER A 248 10.75 6.07 -16.20
N TYR A 249 9.72 6.59 -15.55
CA TYR A 249 9.17 7.90 -15.87
C TYR A 249 9.04 8.67 -14.56
N ILE A 250 9.50 9.91 -14.51
CA ILE A 250 9.39 10.75 -13.32
C ILE A 250 8.82 12.11 -13.70
N THR A 251 7.81 12.57 -12.97
CA THR A 251 7.17 13.86 -13.17
C THR A 251 6.83 14.53 -11.84
N LEU A 252 6.73 15.86 -11.85
CA LEU A 252 6.30 16.64 -10.70
C LEU A 252 4.76 16.60 -10.61
N VAL A 253 4.22 16.33 -9.43
CA VAL A 253 2.81 16.57 -9.14
C VAL A 253 2.65 18.06 -8.87
N ARG A 254 1.84 18.72 -9.69
CA ARG A 254 1.69 20.18 -9.69
C ARG A 254 0.91 20.66 -8.47
N ASN A 255 1.35 21.79 -7.90
CA ASN A 255 0.72 22.46 -6.76
C ASN A 255 0.40 23.93 -7.10
N ASP A 256 0.20 24.23 -8.38
CA ASP A 256 -0.05 25.55 -8.93
C ASP A 256 -1.37 25.58 -9.70
N GLY A 257 -2.11 26.69 -9.60
CA GLY A 257 -3.37 26.98 -10.31
C GLY A 257 -4.53 26.04 -9.98
N ASP A 258 -4.35 24.75 -10.28
CA ASP A 258 -5.29 23.64 -10.15
C ASP A 258 -4.73 22.53 -9.24
N ALA A 259 -4.11 22.90 -8.13
CA ALA A 259 -3.49 21.95 -7.18
C ALA A 259 -4.47 20.85 -6.74
N ALA A 260 -5.72 21.21 -6.43
CA ALA A 260 -6.76 20.26 -6.05
C ALA A 260 -7.06 19.24 -7.16
N MET A 261 -7.14 19.69 -8.41
CA MET A 261 -7.38 18.82 -9.57
C MET A 261 -6.19 17.91 -9.84
N SER A 262 -4.96 18.44 -9.77
CA SER A 262 -3.74 17.64 -9.94
C SER A 262 -3.66 16.55 -8.86
N MET A 263 -3.88 16.92 -7.60
CA MET A 263 -3.93 15.97 -6.48
C MET A 263 -5.00 14.90 -6.69
N ALA A 264 -6.23 15.30 -7.02
CA ALA A 264 -7.34 14.37 -7.25
C ALA A 264 -7.04 13.41 -8.42
N SER A 265 -6.45 13.92 -9.50
CA SER A 265 -6.04 13.13 -10.67
C SER A 265 -4.99 12.09 -10.31
N TYR A 266 -3.91 12.47 -9.61
CA TYR A 266 -2.87 11.51 -9.20
C TYR A 266 -3.35 10.52 -8.14
N ALA A 267 -4.16 10.97 -7.17
CA ALA A 267 -4.76 10.09 -6.17
C ALA A 267 -5.70 9.06 -6.81
N GLY A 268 -6.57 9.51 -7.73
CA GLY A 268 -7.45 8.65 -8.52
C GLY A 268 -6.66 7.68 -9.40
N LYS A 269 -5.61 8.14 -10.08
CA LYS A 269 -4.71 7.30 -10.88
C LYS A 269 -4.04 6.21 -10.05
N MET A 270 -3.48 6.57 -8.90
CA MET A 270 -2.85 5.61 -7.98
C MET A 270 -3.87 4.61 -7.43
N ALA A 271 -5.06 5.06 -7.05
CA ALA A 271 -6.13 4.17 -6.61
C ALA A 271 -6.57 3.22 -7.74
N SER A 272 -6.72 3.69 -8.97
CA SER A 272 -7.06 2.81 -10.11
C SER A 272 -6.03 1.71 -10.36
N TYR A 273 -4.75 1.97 -10.11
CA TYR A 273 -3.73 0.91 -10.12
C TYR A 273 -3.96 -0.13 -9.02
N THR A 274 -4.46 0.27 -7.85
CA THR A 274 -4.82 -0.68 -6.78
C THR A 274 -6.02 -1.54 -7.16
N ALA A 275 -6.98 -0.98 -7.91
CA ALA A 275 -8.14 -1.74 -8.38
C ALA A 275 -7.74 -2.85 -9.36
N LYS A 276 -6.77 -2.56 -10.25
CA LYS A 276 -6.18 -3.55 -11.17
C LYS A 276 -5.24 -4.54 -10.48
N ALA A 277 -4.85 -4.23 -9.23
CA ALA A 277 -4.01 -5.11 -8.46
C ALA A 277 -4.73 -6.38 -7.96
N SER A 278 -6.03 -6.53 -8.23
CA SER A 278 -6.75 -7.81 -8.09
C SER A 278 -6.08 -8.93 -8.92
N ARG A 279 -5.89 -8.69 -10.22
CA ARG A 279 -5.18 -9.60 -11.14
C ARG A 279 -3.73 -9.79 -10.73
N VAL A 280 -3.06 -8.70 -10.33
CA VAL A 280 -1.69 -8.75 -9.81
C VAL A 280 -1.63 -9.63 -8.57
N ALA A 281 -2.56 -9.49 -7.63
CA ALA A 281 -2.55 -10.23 -6.38
C ALA A 281 -2.83 -11.71 -6.59
N GLU A 282 -3.67 -12.07 -7.57
CA GLU A 282 -3.91 -13.45 -7.98
C GLU A 282 -2.69 -14.05 -8.66
N GLU A 283 -2.09 -13.34 -9.62
CA GLU A 283 -0.90 -13.80 -10.33
C GLU A 283 0.32 -13.90 -9.39
N LEU A 284 0.52 -12.92 -8.52
CA LEU A 284 1.56 -12.96 -7.50
C LEU A 284 1.29 -14.06 -6.44
N ARG A 285 0.03 -14.38 -6.13
CA ARG A 285 -0.32 -15.53 -5.28
C ARG A 285 0.02 -16.84 -5.97
N ALA A 286 -0.33 -16.99 -7.26
CA ALA A 286 0.02 -18.16 -8.05
C ALA A 286 1.54 -18.37 -8.10
N ARG A 287 2.32 -17.29 -8.05
CA ARG A 287 3.78 -17.29 -7.96
C ARG A 287 4.33 -17.40 -6.51
N GLY A 288 3.51 -17.88 -5.57
CA GLY A 288 3.95 -18.24 -4.21
C GLY A 288 3.81 -17.16 -3.13
N SER A 289 3.16 -16.03 -3.39
CA SER A 289 2.95 -14.98 -2.37
C SER A 289 1.64 -15.15 -1.59
N LEU A 290 1.71 -15.60 -0.33
CA LEU A 290 0.52 -15.76 0.53
C LEU A 290 -0.24 -14.43 0.79
N ARG A 291 0.43 -13.28 0.72
CA ARG A 291 -0.16 -11.94 0.98
C ARG A 291 0.47 -10.85 0.10
N ALA A 292 -0.07 -10.64 -1.09
CA ALA A 292 0.27 -9.47 -1.90
C ALA A 292 -0.44 -8.22 -1.32
N HIS A 293 0.32 -7.29 -0.76
CA HIS A 293 -0.16 -5.95 -0.43
C HIS A 293 0.15 -5.02 -1.60
N PRO A 294 -0.86 -4.63 -2.41
CA PRO A 294 -0.62 -3.84 -3.60
C PRO A 294 -0.20 -2.41 -3.27
N VAL A 295 -0.58 -1.91 -2.10
CA VAL A 295 -0.21 -0.58 -1.59
C VAL A 295 0.92 -0.70 -0.58
N ARG A 296 1.94 0.15 -0.72
CA ARG A 296 3.07 0.26 0.22
C ARG A 296 3.32 1.72 0.53
N THR A 297 3.60 2.06 1.79
CA THR A 297 3.94 3.44 2.18
C THR A 297 5.15 3.46 3.10
N SER A 298 5.87 4.58 3.10
CA SER A 298 6.79 4.90 4.18
C SER A 298 6.02 5.34 5.41
N ALA A 299 6.55 5.09 6.61
CA ALA A 299 5.90 5.42 7.89
C ALA A 299 5.46 6.88 8.02
N LYS A 300 6.20 7.82 7.40
CA LYS A 300 5.93 9.26 7.49
C LYS A 300 5.05 9.81 6.35
N TRP A 301 4.66 8.98 5.38
CA TRP A 301 3.84 9.44 4.24
C TRP A 301 2.51 10.04 4.72
N LEU A 302 1.83 9.30 5.57
CA LEU A 302 0.62 9.72 6.27
C LEU A 302 0.59 8.98 7.61
N GLU A 303 0.38 9.70 8.71
CA GLU A 303 0.32 9.11 10.04
C GLU A 303 -0.77 8.04 10.12
N GLY A 304 -0.43 6.86 10.65
CA GLY A 304 -1.34 5.70 10.71
C GLY A 304 -1.57 4.99 9.37
N GLY A 305 -1.17 5.59 8.24
CA GLY A 305 -1.17 4.99 6.90
C GLY A 305 -2.56 4.54 6.42
N LEU A 306 -2.59 3.51 5.56
CA LEU A 306 -3.83 2.99 4.98
C LEU A 306 -4.79 2.48 6.06
N ARG A 307 -4.25 1.88 7.13
CA ARG A 307 -5.05 1.31 8.22
C ARG A 307 -5.90 2.38 8.90
N LYS A 308 -5.31 3.53 9.25
CA LYS A 308 -6.05 4.63 9.86
C LYS A 308 -7.19 5.11 8.98
N ILE A 309 -6.98 5.21 7.67
CA ILE A 309 -8.04 5.59 6.73
C ILE A 309 -9.12 4.51 6.62
N GLU A 310 -8.73 3.23 6.58
CA GLU A 310 -9.71 2.13 6.63
C GLU A 310 -10.57 2.22 7.91
N GLU A 311 -9.97 2.60 9.04
CA GLU A 311 -10.66 2.81 10.32
C GLU A 311 -11.60 4.04 10.27
N ASP A 312 -11.10 5.19 9.81
CA ASP A 312 -11.86 6.43 9.69
C ASP A 312 -13.05 6.31 8.71
N LYS A 313 -12.94 5.43 7.71
CA LYS A 313 -14.01 5.13 6.73
C LYS A 313 -14.91 3.97 7.14
N GLY A 314 -14.75 3.41 8.34
CA GLY A 314 -15.55 2.27 8.82
C GLY A 314 -15.35 0.98 8.00
N ILE A 315 -14.32 0.90 7.17
CA ILE A 315 -13.95 -0.31 6.41
C ILE A 315 -13.31 -1.32 7.36
N ARG A 316 -12.53 -0.80 8.31
CA ARG A 316 -11.99 -1.51 9.46
C ARG A 316 -12.54 -0.81 10.71
N LYS A 317 -12.65 -1.52 11.83
CA LYS A 317 -12.92 -0.86 13.11
C LYS A 317 -11.64 -0.43 13.78
N LYS A 318 -11.69 0.71 14.46
CA LYS A 318 -10.61 1.20 15.31
C LYS A 318 -10.32 0.18 16.40
N LYS A 319 -9.05 -0.01 16.76
CA LYS A 319 -8.68 -0.80 17.94
C LYS A 319 -9.19 -0.10 19.19
N ARG A 320 -9.87 -0.84 20.07
CA ARG A 320 -10.45 -0.33 21.29
C ARG A 320 -9.35 0.01 22.26
N GLY A 321 -9.54 1.16 22.89
CA GLY A 321 -8.75 1.60 24.01
C GLY A 321 -9.08 0.77 25.26
N PRO A 322 -8.19 0.80 26.26
CA PRO A 322 -8.42 0.15 27.54
C PRO A 322 -9.66 0.69 28.29
N ASN A 323 -10.16 1.87 27.89
CA ASN A 323 -11.30 2.54 28.53
C ASN A 323 -12.60 2.42 27.73
N ASP A 324 -12.60 1.76 26.57
CA ASP A 324 -13.83 1.64 25.77
C ASP A 324 -14.80 0.67 26.46
N PRO A 325 -16.09 1.03 26.59
CA PRO A 325 -17.06 0.26 27.36
C PRO A 325 -17.10 -1.18 26.89
N PRO A 326 -17.19 -2.15 27.81
CA PRO A 326 -17.18 -3.54 27.43
C PRO A 326 -18.31 -3.75 26.41
N PRO A 327 -17.99 -4.48 25.37
CA PRO A 327 -18.83 -4.58 24.21
C PRO A 327 -20.05 -5.45 24.53
N LYS A 328 -21.20 -5.12 23.93
CA LYS A 328 -22.52 -5.59 24.40
C LYS A 328 -22.74 -7.11 24.31
N ASP A 329 -22.02 -7.81 23.44
CA ASP A 329 -22.18 -9.26 23.22
C ASP A 329 -20.83 -9.98 23.32
N ARG A 330 -20.41 -10.30 24.55
CA ARG A 330 -19.08 -10.88 24.85
C ARG A 330 -18.85 -12.24 24.19
N GLY A 331 -19.85 -12.83 23.54
CA GLY A 331 -19.79 -14.19 23.05
C GLY A 331 -20.22 -15.19 24.12
N PRO A 332 -19.93 -16.49 23.92
CA PRO A 332 -18.90 -16.97 23.00
C PRO A 332 -19.35 -16.95 21.53
N TRP A 333 -18.45 -16.49 20.66
CA TRP A 333 -18.66 -16.47 19.21
C TRP A 333 -17.82 -17.55 18.54
N ALA A 334 -18.37 -18.26 17.56
CA ALA A 334 -17.64 -19.16 16.70
C ALA A 334 -17.24 -18.44 15.41
N MET A 335 -15.94 -18.45 15.09
CA MET A 335 -15.46 -18.14 13.74
C MET A 335 -15.58 -19.41 12.91
N ILE A 336 -16.33 -19.35 11.82
CA ILE A 336 -16.55 -20.46 10.89
C ILE A 336 -15.92 -20.10 9.55
N GLN A 337 -15.26 -21.06 8.90
CA GLN A 337 -14.71 -20.90 7.56
C GLN A 337 -15.24 -21.98 6.62
N ILE A 338 -15.62 -21.59 5.41
CA ILE A 338 -15.90 -22.55 4.33
C ILE A 338 -14.56 -22.97 3.71
N ASN A 339 -14.26 -24.26 3.77
CA ASN A 339 -13.02 -24.85 3.25
C ASN A 339 -13.02 -24.90 1.70
N GLN A 340 -12.04 -25.59 1.10
CA GLN A 340 -11.98 -25.71 -0.37
C GLN A 340 -13.05 -26.65 -0.94
N SER A 341 -13.45 -27.67 -0.18
CA SER A 341 -14.50 -28.64 -0.53
C SER A 341 -15.91 -28.06 -0.41
N GLY A 342 -16.06 -26.89 0.24
CA GLY A 342 -17.35 -26.25 0.48
C GLY A 342 -17.93 -26.53 1.87
N ASP A 343 -17.22 -27.27 2.72
CA ASP A 343 -17.70 -27.61 4.06
C ASP A 343 -17.46 -26.46 5.04
N ALA A 344 -18.39 -26.25 5.97
CA ALA A 344 -18.27 -25.28 7.04
C ALA A 344 -17.47 -25.88 8.21
N GLU A 345 -16.33 -25.27 8.53
CA GLU A 345 -15.43 -25.71 9.60
C GLU A 345 -15.33 -24.64 10.68
N TRP A 346 -15.47 -25.05 11.94
CA TRP A 346 -15.15 -24.22 13.08
C TRP A 346 -13.63 -23.97 13.14
N MET A 347 -13.24 -22.71 13.15
CA MET A 347 -11.84 -22.29 13.20
C MET A 347 -11.39 -22.04 14.64
N MET A 348 -12.16 -21.25 15.38
CA MET A 348 -11.84 -20.83 16.74
C MET A 348 -13.05 -20.17 17.43
N THR A 349 -13.01 -20.13 18.76
CA THR A 349 -13.93 -19.33 19.56
C THR A 349 -13.34 -17.93 19.79
N VAL A 350 -14.21 -16.91 19.75
CA VAL A 350 -13.89 -15.49 19.86
C VAL A 350 -14.68 -14.91 21.04
N GLY A 351 -14.03 -14.10 21.87
CA GLY A 351 -14.68 -13.37 22.97
C GLY A 351 -14.79 -14.13 24.29
N ASP A 352 -14.39 -15.40 24.36
CA ASP A 352 -14.35 -16.13 25.63
C ASP A 352 -13.16 -15.64 26.47
N GLU A 353 -13.45 -14.89 27.55
CA GLU A 353 -12.45 -14.39 28.51
C GLU A 353 -11.59 -15.53 29.12
N THR A 354 -12.05 -16.79 29.07
CA THR A 354 -11.29 -17.95 29.53
C THR A 354 -10.23 -18.44 28.54
N THR A 355 -10.28 -17.99 27.27
CA THR A 355 -9.31 -18.35 26.21
C THR A 355 -8.25 -17.29 25.95
N LEU A 356 -8.37 -16.11 26.56
CA LEU A 356 -7.30 -15.12 26.57
C LEU A 356 -6.28 -15.50 27.65
N PRO A 357 -4.97 -15.57 27.36
CA PRO A 357 -3.98 -15.73 28.40
C PRO A 357 -4.20 -14.61 29.43
N ARG A 358 -4.38 -14.94 30.71
CA ARG A 358 -4.28 -13.94 31.80
C ARG A 358 -2.87 -13.34 31.73
N TRP A 359 -2.77 -12.15 31.14
CA TRP A 359 -1.52 -11.38 31.08
C TRP A 359 -1.08 -10.85 32.47
N SER A 360 -1.87 -11.08 33.53
CA SER A 360 -1.64 -10.55 34.87
C SER A 360 -0.93 -11.48 35.85
N GLU A 361 -0.47 -12.67 35.45
CA GLU A 361 0.16 -13.63 36.38
C GLU A 361 1.56 -14.12 35.93
N ARG A 362 2.39 -13.19 35.43
CA ARG A 362 3.86 -13.29 35.54
C ARG A 362 4.36 -11.90 35.96
N GLY A 363 4.53 -11.66 37.26
CA GLY A 363 5.86 -11.58 37.90
C GLY A 363 6.57 -10.27 37.51
N ALA A 364 6.71 -9.29 38.41
CA ALA A 364 7.75 -9.27 39.45
C ALA A 364 9.15 -9.47 38.87
#